data_AF-A0A9D7TUC9-F1
#
_entry.id   AF-A0A9D7TUC9-F1
#
_cell.length_a   1.000
_cell.length_b   1.000
_cell.length_c   1.000
_cell.angle_alpha   90.00
_cell.angle_beta   90.00
_cell.angle_gamma   90.00
#
_symmetry.space_group_name_H-M   'P 1'
#
loop_
_entity.id
_entity.type
_entity.pdbx_description
1 polymer ?
#
loop_
_entity_poly.entity_id
_entity_poly.type
_entity_poly.pdbx_seq_one_letter_code
_entity_poly.pdbx_strand_id
1 'polypeptide(L)'
;MQSFLRYRFYTQNSYYWLYLYGQKFRRTGLNRHCKLLMLSYAFEVWNLERVEFRADINNTPSIKAMKEIGCMEEGILRSHAIIENGRRTSMILSILKDEWFGGVKENLIKKIY
;
A
#
# COMPACT_ATOMS: atom_id res chain seq x y z
N MET A 1 -15.15 -2.01 -7.60
CA MET A 1 -14.18 -2.58 -6.63
C MET A 1 -12.90 -1.74 -6.62
N GLN A 2 -12.78 -0.85 -5.65
CA GLN A 2 -11.75 0.18 -5.53
C GLN A 2 -10.72 -0.25 -4.48
N SER A 3 -9.45 -0.37 -4.88
CA SER A 3 -8.33 -0.64 -3.97
C SER A 3 -7.84 0.67 -3.39
N PHE A 4 -8.25 0.95 -2.16
CA PHE A 4 -7.70 2.04 -1.37
C PHE A 4 -6.39 1.57 -0.73
N LEU A 5 -5.33 2.36 -0.86
CA LEU A 5 -4.06 2.18 -0.16
C LEU A 5 -3.75 3.50 0.54
N ARG A 6 -4.00 3.55 1.85
CA ARG A 6 -3.69 4.70 2.71
C ARG A 6 -2.28 4.59 3.25
N TYR A 7 -1.40 5.49 2.83
CA TYR A 7 -0.03 5.59 3.31
C TYR A 7 0.03 6.37 4.65
N ARG A 8 0.67 5.82 5.70
CA ARG A 8 0.96 6.54 6.96
C ARG A 8 2.46 6.52 7.23
N PHE A 9 3.05 7.69 7.38
CA PHE A 9 4.45 7.91 7.71
C PHE A 9 4.55 8.41 9.17
N TYR A 10 5.50 7.91 9.95
CA TYR A 10 5.53 8.12 11.41
C TYR A 10 6.27 9.39 11.89
N THR A 11 6.94 10.14 11.01
CA THR A 11 7.68 11.36 11.38
C THR A 11 6.99 12.68 10.98
N GLN A 12 6.03 12.65 10.05
CA GLN A 12 5.09 13.74 9.76
C GLN A 12 3.73 13.11 9.50
N ASN A 13 2.66 13.58 10.15
CA ASN A 13 1.28 13.14 9.93
C ASN A 13 0.74 13.59 8.55
N SER A 14 1.46 13.27 7.48
CA SER A 14 1.11 13.61 6.10
C SER A 14 0.42 12.40 5.47
N TYR A 15 -0.84 12.58 5.08
CA TYR A 15 -1.63 11.57 4.41
C TYR A 15 -1.51 11.74 2.91
N TYR A 16 -0.87 10.78 2.24
CA TYR A 16 -0.83 10.74 0.78
C TYR A 16 -1.76 9.64 0.28
N TRP A 17 -2.64 10.02 -0.65
CA TRP A 17 -3.61 9.14 -1.27
C TRP A 17 -3.12 8.75 -2.67
N LEU A 18 -2.80 7.48 -2.89
CA LEU A 18 -2.56 6.98 -4.24
C LEU A 18 -3.86 6.45 -4.83
N TYR A 19 -4.39 7.17 -5.80
CA TYR A 19 -5.54 6.76 -6.59
C TYR A 19 -5.09 6.35 -7.99
N LEU A 20 -5.18 5.05 -8.31
CA LEU A 20 -5.06 4.58 -9.69
C LEU A 20 -6.45 4.22 -10.21
N TYR A 21 -7.17 5.24 -10.71
CA TYR A 21 -8.46 5.08 -11.37
C TYR A 21 -8.26 4.82 -12.87
N GLY A 22 -8.55 3.59 -13.28
CA GLY A 22 -8.77 3.27 -14.68
C GLY A 22 -8.82 1.77 -14.87
N GLN A 23 -10.00 1.23 -15.24
CA GLN A 23 -10.12 -0.19 -15.56
C GLN A 23 -9.13 -0.61 -16.67
N LYS A 24 -8.85 0.33 -17.59
CA LYS A 24 -7.89 0.20 -18.69
C LYS A 24 -6.43 0.00 -18.25
N PHE A 25 -6.06 0.45 -17.05
CA PHE A 25 -4.67 0.35 -16.54
C PHE A 25 -4.51 -0.76 -15.50
N ARG A 26 -5.52 -1.62 -15.35
CA ARG A 26 -5.39 -2.82 -14.53
C ARG A 26 -4.53 -3.83 -15.28
N ARG A 27 -3.66 -4.53 -14.56
CA ARG A 27 -2.78 -5.59 -15.10
C ARG A 27 -1.72 -5.11 -16.10
N THR A 28 -1.58 -3.81 -16.35
CA THR A 28 -0.53 -3.24 -17.22
C THR A 28 0.82 -3.06 -16.52
N GLY A 29 0.95 -3.45 -15.26
CA GLY A 29 2.17 -3.24 -14.47
C GLY A 29 2.34 -1.80 -13.93
N LEU A 30 1.57 -0.82 -14.44
CA LEU A 30 1.67 0.59 -14.04
C LEU A 30 1.62 0.80 -12.51
N ASN A 31 0.70 0.10 -11.83
CA ASN A 31 0.58 0.19 -10.38
C ASN A 31 1.87 -0.25 -9.64
N ARG A 32 2.60 -1.24 -10.18
CA ARG A 32 3.87 -1.67 -9.59
C ARG A 32 4.95 -0.60 -9.74
N HIS A 33 5.05 0.03 -10.92
CA HIS A 33 5.97 1.15 -11.13
C HIS A 33 5.66 2.34 -10.22
N CYS A 34 4.38 2.74 -10.09
CA CYS A 34 3.99 3.83 -9.20
C CYS A 34 4.35 3.52 -7.73
N LYS A 35 4.08 2.30 -7.27
CA LYS A 35 4.46 1.87 -5.92
C LYS A 35 5.97 1.89 -5.70
N LEU A 36 6.75 1.44 -6.69
CA LEU A 36 8.21 1.49 -6.61
C LEU A 36 8.68 2.93 -6.45
N LEU A 37 8.24 3.85 -7.32
CA LEU A 37 8.64 5.25 -7.25
C LEU A 37 8.27 5.89 -5.90
N MET A 38 7.05 5.67 -5.41
CA MET A 38 6.60 6.24 -4.14
C MET A 38 7.32 5.66 -2.94
N LEU A 39 7.52 4.34 -2.89
CA LEU A 39 8.20 3.70 -1.77
C LEU A 39 9.69 4.03 -1.76
N SER A 40 10.35 4.04 -2.93
CA SER A 40 11.72 4.52 -3.06
C SER A 40 11.83 5.95 -2.53
N TYR A 41 10.95 6.86 -2.95
CA TYR A 41 10.98 8.24 -2.48
C TYR A 41 10.75 8.34 -0.96
N ALA A 42 9.77 7.60 -0.43
CA ALA A 42 9.48 7.59 1.01
C ALA A 42 10.65 7.10 1.87
N PHE A 43 11.28 5.98 1.49
CA PHE A 43 12.34 5.37 2.30
C PHE A 43 13.72 5.97 2.02
N GLU A 44 14.02 6.35 0.76
CA GLU A 44 15.37 6.76 0.35
C GLU A 44 15.55 8.27 0.36
N VAL A 45 14.49 9.05 0.09
CA VAL A 45 14.58 10.52 0.08
C VAL A 45 14.04 11.12 1.37
N TRP A 46 12.82 10.71 1.77
CA TRP A 46 12.23 11.19 3.02
C TRP A 46 12.72 10.44 4.26
N ASN A 47 13.49 9.36 4.08
CA ASN A 47 14.11 8.59 5.15
C ASN A 47 13.10 8.14 6.23
N LEU A 48 11.92 7.70 5.78
CA LEU A 48 10.80 7.36 6.67
C LEU A 48 11.02 5.97 7.24
N GLU A 49 10.74 5.80 8.53
CA GLU A 49 10.92 4.49 9.19
C GLU A 49 9.85 3.48 8.80
N ARG A 50 8.69 3.96 8.34
CA ARG A 50 7.51 3.13 8.18
C ARG A 50 6.52 3.70 7.18
N VAL A 51 5.93 2.78 6.42
CA VAL A 51 4.85 3.04 5.48
C VAL A 51 3.69 2.10 5.74
N GLU A 52 2.59 2.65 6.24
CA GLU A 52 1.34 1.89 6.43
C GLU A 52 0.51 1.84 5.15
N PHE A 53 -0.44 0.93 5.07
CA PHE A 53 -1.40 0.76 4.00
C PHE A 53 -2.75 0.36 4.60
N ARG A 54 -3.85 0.99 4.18
CA ARG A 54 -5.20 0.53 4.56
C ARG A 54 -6.06 0.12 3.38
N ALA A 55 -6.35 -1.18 3.31
CA ALA A 55 -7.24 -1.76 2.32
C ALA A 55 -8.60 -2.11 2.95
N ASP A 56 -9.65 -2.20 2.13
CA ASP A 56 -10.94 -2.76 2.57
C ASP A 56 -10.75 -4.26 2.74
N ILE A 57 -11.24 -4.84 3.84
CA ILE A 57 -11.11 -6.28 4.09
C ILE A 57 -11.75 -7.12 2.97
N ASN A 58 -12.80 -6.59 2.32
CA ASN A 58 -13.47 -7.25 1.21
C ASN A 58 -12.69 -7.13 -0.11
N ASN A 59 -11.67 -6.27 -0.18
CA ASN A 59 -10.83 -6.13 -1.38
C ASN A 59 -9.66 -7.11 -1.36
N THR A 60 -10.01 -8.40 -1.42
CA THR A 60 -9.04 -9.50 -1.40
C THR A 60 -7.99 -9.42 -2.52
N PRO A 61 -8.29 -8.96 -3.76
CA PRO A 61 -7.25 -8.84 -4.79
C PRO A 61 -6.20 -7.79 -4.45
N SER A 62 -6.61 -6.65 -3.89
CA SER A 62 -5.68 -5.61 -3.47
C SER A 62 -4.81 -6.07 -2.31
N ILE A 63 -5.41 -6.72 -1.30
CA ILE A 63 -4.68 -7.25 -0.15
C ILE A 63 -3.63 -8.27 -0.61
N LYS A 64 -4.03 -9.22 -1.46
CA LYS A 64 -3.11 -10.22 -2.02
C LYS A 64 -1.96 -9.55 -2.77
N ALA A 65 -2.25 -8.55 -3.61
CA ALA A 65 -1.22 -7.83 -4.35
C ALA A 65 -0.25 -7.07 -3.43
N MET A 66 -0.69 -6.55 -2.29
CA MET A 66 0.21 -5.92 -1.30
C MET A 66 1.07 -6.94 -0.57
N LYS A 67 0.47 -8.05 -0.14
CA LYS A 67 1.21 -9.15 0.51
C LYS A 67 2.28 -9.72 -0.41
N GLU A 68 1.96 -9.88 -1.69
CA GLU A 68 2.92 -10.34 -2.70
C GLU A 68 4.12 -9.38 -2.88
N ILE A 69 3.94 -8.08 -2.68
CA ILE A 69 5.03 -7.10 -2.74
C ILE A 69 5.95 -7.22 -1.52
N GLY A 70 5.47 -7.83 -0.43
CA GLY A 70 6.20 -7.97 0.82
C GLY A 70 5.64 -7.11 1.96
N CYS A 71 4.42 -6.59 1.84
CA CYS A 71 3.77 -5.93 2.97
C CYS A 71 3.35 -6.94 4.04
N MET A 72 3.65 -6.64 5.30
CA MET A 72 3.19 -7.39 6.46
C MET A 72 1.75 -6.99 6.83
N GLU A 73 0.93 -7.95 7.26
CA GLU A 73 -0.39 -7.68 7.85
C GLU A 73 -0.24 -7.47 9.35
N GLU A 74 -0.81 -6.38 9.88
CA GLU A 74 -0.65 -6.02 11.28
C GLU A 74 -1.95 -6.01 12.07
N GLY A 75 -3.09 -5.93 11.39
CA GLY A 75 -4.38 -6.02 12.06
C GLY A 75 -5.55 -5.49 11.27
N ILE A 76 -6.71 -5.54 11.93
CA ILE A 76 -8.01 -5.20 11.34
C ILE A 76 -8.68 -4.13 12.19
N LEU A 77 -8.95 -2.98 11.59
CA LEU A 77 -9.75 -1.92 12.18
C LEU A 77 -11.22 -2.16 11.82
N ARG A 78 -11.98 -2.73 12.77
CA ARG A 78 -13.42 -2.93 12.64
C ARG A 78 -14.14 -1.58 12.62
N SER A 79 -15.08 -1.40 11.70
CA SER A 79 -15.92 -0.19 11.66
C SER A 79 -15.12 1.13 11.53
N HIS A 80 -13.99 1.10 10.84
CA HIS A 80 -13.00 2.19 10.79
C HIS A 80 -13.45 3.44 10.02
N ALA A 81 -14.11 3.27 8.88
CA ALA A 81 -14.46 4.40 8.00
C ALA A 81 -15.94 4.37 7.61
N ILE A 82 -16.55 5.54 7.47
CA ILE A 82 -17.90 5.69 6.91
C ILE A 82 -17.78 5.63 5.39
N ILE A 83 -18.65 4.84 4.77
CA ILE A 83 -18.81 4.72 3.31
C ILE A 83 -20.29 4.91 2.98
N GLU A 84 -20.64 5.16 1.71
CA GLU A 84 -22.03 5.42 1.27
C GLU A 84 -23.02 4.36 1.76
N ASN A 85 -22.62 3.09 1.81
CA ASN A 85 -23.47 1.95 2.21
C ASN A 85 -23.18 1.42 3.63
N GLY A 86 -22.65 2.24 4.53
CA GLY A 86 -22.46 1.89 5.94
C GLY A 86 -21.04 2.11 6.46
N ARG A 87 -20.49 1.14 7.20
CA ARG A 87 -19.15 1.24 7.79
C ARG A 87 -18.22 0.19 7.22
N ARG A 88 -17.01 0.63 6.87
CA ARG A 88 -15.94 -0.19 6.32
C ARG A 88 -15.01 -0.69 7.41
N THR A 89 -14.77 -2.00 7.41
CA THR A 89 -13.66 -2.63 8.14
C THR A 89 -12.40 -2.57 7.28
N SER A 90 -11.30 -2.08 7.85
CA SER A 90 -10.04 -1.86 7.12
C SER A 90 -8.94 -2.78 7.62
N MET A 91 -8.28 -3.47 6.72
CA MET A 91 -7.04 -4.20 7.02
C MET A 91 -5.87 -3.22 6.98
N ILE A 92 -5.01 -3.29 7.99
CA ILE A 92 -3.74 -2.58 8.06
C ILE A 92 -2.65 -3.50 7.55
N LEU A 93 -1.89 -2.98 6.59
CA LEU A 93 -0.67 -3.59 6.07
C LEU A 93 0.47 -2.57 6.21
N SER A 94 1.72 -3.00 6.20
CA SER A 94 2.85 -2.06 6.27
C SER A 94 4.13 -2.59 5.65
N ILE A 95 5.07 -1.67 5.43
CA ILE A 95 6.48 -1.94 5.18
C ILE A 95 7.29 -1.06 6.13
N LEU A 96 8.26 -1.66 6.81
CA LEU A 96 9.28 -0.96 7.59
C LEU A 96 10.52 -0.68 6.72
N LYS A 97 11.31 0.31 7.14
CA LYS A 97 12.52 0.70 6.41
C LYS A 97 13.52 -0.44 6.24
N ASP A 98 13.76 -1.22 7.30
CA ASP A 98 14.65 -2.37 7.24
C ASP A 98 14.13 -3.46 6.29
N GLU A 99 12.81 -3.62 6.20
CA GLU A 99 12.19 -4.55 5.24
C GLU A 99 12.34 -4.03 3.80
N TRP A 100 12.22 -2.71 3.59
CA TRP A 100 12.45 -2.07 2.29
C TRP A 100 13.83 -2.38 1.74
N PHE A 101 14.87 -2.10 2.52
CA PHE A 101 16.26 -2.36 2.16
C PHE A 101 16.69 -3.83 2.30
N GLY A 102 15.91 -4.63 3.02
CA GLY A 102 16.16 -6.05 3.27
C GLY A 102 15.62 -7.01 2.21
N GLY A 103 15.02 -6.51 1.11
CA GLY A 103 14.57 -7.36 0.00
C GLY A 103 13.24 -6.96 -0.65
N VAL A 104 12.44 -6.09 -0.02
CA VAL A 104 11.12 -5.71 -0.55
C VAL A 104 11.26 -4.90 -1.84
N LYS A 105 12.25 -4.02 -1.94
CA LYS A 105 12.54 -3.27 -3.17
C LYS A 105 12.88 -4.20 -4.34
N GLU A 106 13.76 -5.15 -4.12
CA GLU A 106 14.20 -6.13 -5.13
C GLU A 106 13.04 -7.01 -5.59
N ASN A 107 12.21 -7.47 -4.64
CA ASN A 107 11.01 -8.24 -4.95
C ASN A 107 10.00 -7.46 -5.79
N LEU A 108 9.84 -6.16 -5.52
CA LEU A 108 8.98 -5.30 -6.31
C LEU A 108 9.53 -5.08 -7.73
N ILE A 109 10.84 -4.89 -7.88
CA ILE A 109 11.52 -4.76 -9.19
C ILE A 109 11.40 -6.05 -10.01
N LYS A 110 11.60 -7.23 -9.41
CA LYS A 110 11.42 -8.55 -10.06
C LYS A 110 10.00 -8.84 -10.52
N LYS A 111 9.00 -8.09 -10.04
CA LYS A 111 7.61 -8.21 -10.48
C LYS A 111 7.24 -7.22 -11.58
N ILE A 112 8.14 -6.27 -11.85
CA ILE A 112 8.00 -5.27 -12.92
C ILE A 112 8.62 -5.79 -14.21
N TYR A 113 9.85 -6.31 -14.12
CA TYR A 113 10.63 -6.90 -15.22
C TYR A 113 10.55 -8.43 -15.16
#